data_AF-A0A1Z9CAK1-F1
#
_entry.id   AF-A0A1Z9CAK1-F1
#
_cell.length_a   1.000
_cell.length_b   1.000
_cell.length_c   1.000
_cell.angle_alpha   90.00
_cell.angle_beta   90.00
_cell.angle_gamma   90.00
#
_symmetry.space_group_name_H-M   'P 1'
#
loop_
_entity.id
_entity.type
_entity.pdbx_description
1 polymer ?
#
loop_
_entity_poly.entity_id
_entity_poly.type
_entity_poly.pdbx_seq_one_letter_code
_entity_poly.pdbx_strand_id
1 'polypeptide(L)'
;MYPITPKNQKIMKIITTIFLLSASLFAGSSSAPHLEGGDLSILWVIPFVGILLSIAIFPLVAPEYWHHNFGKVSAFWATLLILPFLFSQGWQITLYEVLHVGLLEYIPFIILLLALFTISGGVQLTGSLVGTPIVNSAIILVGTLLASWMGTTGAAMLLIRPLLRANKHRKHKVHIVVFFIFLVANIGGSLTPLGDPPLFLGFLKGVDFFWTTKAMFLPMLFMVISLLIIFYFYDSFQYRKEVNLPTSVGDEKISIKGSFNLLLIVGVIGSVLLSGFWKPNIEFSVFHVHVELQNLTRDILLLVLAYLSWIYTSKEIREGNEYTWFPIQEVAKLFAGIFITIIPAIAILKAGASGALSGVINSVSSDSGPVNYMYFWLTGILSSFLDNAPTYLVFFNTAGGDAQVLMGELSQTLLAISAGAVFMGANTYIGNAPNFMVKSIAESSGIEMPSFFGYFFYSLIILFPLFAVVSALFF
;
A
#
# COMPACT_ATOMS: atom_id res chain seq x y z
N MET A 1 2.06 1.73 32.76
CA MET A 1 1.74 3.14 32.48
C MET A 1 3.06 3.90 32.39
N TYR A 2 3.70 3.93 31.23
CA TYR A 2 4.85 4.83 31.00
C TYR A 2 4.29 6.19 30.54
N PRO A 3 4.76 7.31 31.10
CA PRO A 3 4.20 8.61 30.78
C PRO A 3 4.52 9.01 29.34
N ILE A 4 3.52 9.55 28.65
CA ILE A 4 3.69 10.27 27.39
C ILE A 4 4.71 11.38 27.65
N THR A 5 5.81 11.38 26.91
CA THR A 5 6.87 12.38 27.12
C THR A 5 6.34 13.81 26.84
N PRO A 6 6.83 14.84 27.58
CA PRO A 6 6.36 16.23 27.43
C PRO A 6 6.48 16.78 26.01
N LYS A 7 7.38 16.20 25.19
CA LYS A 7 7.61 16.57 23.79
C LYS A 7 6.40 16.24 22.89
N ASN A 8 5.72 15.12 23.15
CA ASN A 8 4.56 14.69 22.38
C ASN A 8 3.30 15.51 22.70
N GLN A 9 3.17 16.01 23.93
CA GLN A 9 2.08 16.92 24.31
C GLN A 9 2.23 18.31 23.67
N LYS A 10 3.46 18.80 23.47
CA LYS A 10 3.72 20.06 22.75
C LYS A 10 3.37 19.96 21.27
N ILE A 11 3.71 18.86 20.60
CA ILE A 11 3.39 18.65 19.18
C ILE A 11 1.86 18.58 18.99
N MET A 12 1.16 17.85 19.87
CA MET A 12 -0.29 17.73 19.78
C MET A 12 -0.98 19.08 20.01
N LYS A 13 -0.54 19.88 20.99
CA LYS A 13 -1.05 21.25 21.19
C LYS A 13 -0.77 22.17 20.00
N ILE A 14 0.40 22.10 19.37
CA ILE A 14 0.72 22.90 18.18
C ILE A 14 -0.21 22.54 17.02
N ILE A 15 -0.47 21.25 16.80
CA ILE A 15 -1.40 20.78 15.76
C ILE A 15 -2.82 21.28 16.05
N THR A 16 -3.31 21.18 17.30
CA THR A 16 -4.64 21.66 17.67
C THR A 16 -4.76 23.19 17.56
N THR A 17 -3.70 23.93 17.90
CA THR A 17 -3.67 25.40 17.80
C THR A 17 -3.61 25.87 16.35
N ILE A 18 -2.88 25.18 15.46
CA ILE A 18 -2.87 25.46 14.01
C ILE A 18 -4.26 25.17 13.42
N PHE A 19 -4.94 24.09 13.85
CA PHE A 19 -6.28 23.74 13.41
C PHE A 19 -7.37 24.72 13.87
N LEU A 20 -7.22 25.31 15.06
CA LEU A 20 -8.19 26.27 15.61
C LEU A 20 -7.98 27.70 15.08
N LEU A 21 -6.76 28.09 14.70
CA LEU A 21 -6.48 29.39 14.11
C LEU A 21 -6.85 29.48 12.61
N SER A 22 -6.88 28.36 11.88
CA SER A 22 -7.30 28.34 10.47
C SER A 22 -8.82 28.47 10.28
N ALA A 23 -9.62 28.12 11.29
CA ALA A 23 -11.08 28.16 11.24
C ALA A 23 -11.69 29.57 11.34
N SER A 24 -10.92 30.58 11.77
CA SER A 24 -11.45 31.92 12.10
C SER A 24 -11.06 33.03 11.12
N LEU A 25 -10.37 32.73 10.01
CA LEU A 25 -9.74 33.75 9.18
C LEU A 25 -10.01 33.68 7.67
N PHE A 26 -11.02 32.99 7.14
CA PHE A 26 -11.22 33.00 5.68
C PHE A 26 -12.70 33.00 5.27
N ALA A 27 -13.29 34.20 5.25
CA ALA A 27 -14.38 34.53 4.33
C ALA A 27 -13.74 35.04 3.02
N GLY A 28 -13.66 34.18 2.00
CA GLY A 28 -13.14 34.50 0.67
C GLY A 28 -13.90 33.69 -0.38
N SER A 29 -14.17 34.32 -1.53
CA SER A 29 -14.82 33.87 -2.78
C SER A 29 -15.49 32.48 -2.82
N SER A 30 -16.73 32.42 -3.33
CA SER A 30 -17.54 31.19 -3.45
C SER A 30 -17.00 30.09 -4.37
N SER A 31 -15.92 30.33 -5.13
CA SER A 31 -15.26 29.34 -5.98
C SER A 31 -13.99 28.81 -5.31
N ALA A 32 -13.85 27.48 -5.25
CA ALA A 32 -12.61 26.85 -4.80
C ALA A 32 -11.42 27.28 -5.69
N PRO A 33 -10.23 27.53 -5.12
CA PRO A 33 -9.02 27.73 -5.92
C PRO A 33 -8.78 26.54 -6.85
N HIS A 34 -8.39 26.79 -8.10
CA HIS A 34 -8.16 25.75 -9.09
C HIS A 34 -6.77 25.84 -9.67
N LEU A 35 -6.05 24.71 -9.69
CA LEU A 35 -4.76 24.57 -10.34
C LEU A 35 -4.95 24.11 -11.80
N GLU A 36 -4.63 25.00 -12.74
CA GLU A 36 -4.69 24.71 -14.17
C GLU A 36 -3.49 23.85 -14.60
N GLY A 37 -3.71 22.55 -14.79
CA GLY A 37 -2.66 21.59 -15.11
C GLY A 37 -2.05 21.74 -16.51
N GLY A 38 -2.79 22.33 -17.46
CA GLY A 38 -2.33 22.52 -18.84
C GLY A 38 -1.16 23.50 -18.98
N ASP A 39 -1.05 24.45 -18.05
CA ASP A 39 0.01 25.48 -18.07
C ASP A 39 1.26 25.05 -17.29
N LEU A 40 1.20 23.91 -16.59
CA LEU A 40 2.33 23.40 -15.82
C LEU A 40 3.34 22.68 -16.71
N SER A 41 4.57 23.19 -16.72
CA SER A 41 5.73 22.50 -17.30
C SER A 41 5.99 21.13 -16.65
N ILE A 42 6.50 20.18 -17.42
CA ILE A 42 6.94 18.86 -16.94
C ILE A 42 7.99 18.95 -15.81
N LEU A 43 8.71 20.06 -15.70
CA LEU A 43 9.70 20.28 -14.63
C LEU A 43 9.07 20.22 -13.23
N TRP A 44 7.77 20.50 -13.10
CA TRP A 44 7.05 20.38 -11.84
C TRP A 44 6.91 18.95 -11.33
N VAL A 45 7.18 17.96 -12.17
CA VAL A 45 7.18 16.52 -11.81
C VAL A 45 8.52 16.09 -11.18
N ILE A 46 9.57 16.92 -11.27
CA ILE A 46 10.90 16.58 -10.75
C ILE A 46 10.88 16.22 -9.25
N PRO A 47 10.21 16.95 -8.35
CA PRO A 47 10.18 16.57 -6.94
C PRO A 47 9.53 15.21 -6.69
N PHE A 48 8.50 14.86 -7.48
CA PHE A 48 7.83 13.57 -7.41
C PHE A 48 8.77 12.45 -7.85
N VAL A 49 9.37 12.57 -9.04
CA VAL A 49 10.34 11.56 -9.52
C VAL A 49 11.54 11.46 -8.56
N GLY A 50 11.99 12.59 -8.02
CA GLY A 50 13.09 12.68 -7.06
C GLY A 50 12.85 11.89 -5.78
N ILE A 51 11.66 12.00 -5.17
CA ILE A 51 11.36 11.23 -3.96
C ILE A 51 11.23 9.72 -4.25
N LEU A 52 10.63 9.32 -5.37
CA LEU A 52 10.48 7.91 -5.73
C LEU A 52 11.85 7.27 -6.04
N LEU A 53 12.70 7.96 -6.81
CA LEU A 53 14.08 7.52 -7.05
C LEU A 53 14.90 7.47 -5.75
N SER A 54 14.64 8.38 -4.81
CA SER A 54 15.30 8.34 -3.50
C SER A 54 14.95 7.06 -2.73
N ILE A 55 13.67 6.68 -2.72
CA ILE A 55 13.19 5.43 -2.08
C ILE A 55 13.76 4.20 -2.78
N ALA A 56 13.90 4.24 -4.11
CA ALA A 56 14.44 3.12 -4.87
C ALA A 56 15.95 2.93 -4.69
N ILE A 57 16.71 4.03 -4.64
CA ILE A 57 18.17 4.00 -4.75
C ILE A 57 18.85 4.05 -3.39
N PHE A 58 18.48 4.97 -2.48
CA PHE A 58 19.21 5.18 -1.23
C PHE A 58 19.26 3.94 -0.31
N PRO A 59 18.19 3.13 -0.14
CA PRO A 59 18.28 1.91 0.66
C PRO A 59 19.32 0.92 0.13
N LEU A 60 19.62 0.95 -1.18
CA LEU A 60 20.58 0.05 -1.83
C LEU A 60 22.01 0.59 -1.79
N VAL A 61 22.19 1.90 -2.04
CA VAL A 61 23.53 2.49 -2.18
C VAL A 61 24.08 3.10 -0.89
N ALA A 62 23.20 3.52 0.02
CA ALA A 62 23.56 4.17 1.28
C ALA A 62 22.56 3.84 2.41
N PRO A 63 22.45 2.56 2.82
CA PRO A 63 21.41 2.09 3.75
C PRO A 63 21.44 2.83 5.10
N GLU A 64 22.63 3.06 5.67
CA GLU A 64 22.73 3.79 6.95
C GLU A 64 22.29 5.25 6.82
N TYR A 65 22.63 5.92 5.71
CA TYR A 65 22.16 7.28 5.46
C TYR A 65 20.63 7.30 5.33
N TRP A 66 20.07 6.36 4.58
CA TRP A 66 18.62 6.24 4.40
C TRP A 66 17.90 6.07 5.74
N HIS A 67 18.30 5.08 6.54
CA HIS A 67 17.66 4.77 7.82
C HIS A 67 17.60 5.97 8.78
N HIS A 68 18.60 6.86 8.74
CA HIS A 68 18.64 8.05 9.59
C HIS A 68 17.98 9.29 8.96
N ASN A 69 17.85 9.37 7.63
CA ASN A 69 17.50 10.60 6.92
C ASN A 69 16.30 10.49 5.97
N PHE A 70 15.64 9.34 5.82
CA PHE A 70 14.49 9.17 4.91
C PHE A 70 13.42 10.25 5.12
N GLY A 71 13.14 10.63 6.37
CA GLY A 71 12.18 11.71 6.68
C GLY A 71 12.67 13.10 6.26
N LYS A 72 13.99 13.36 6.32
CA LYS A 72 14.58 14.63 5.85
C LYS A 72 14.60 14.69 4.33
N VAL A 73 14.87 13.57 3.65
CA VAL A 73 14.80 13.47 2.19
C VAL A 73 13.39 13.72 1.70
N SER A 74 12.38 13.13 2.34
CA SER A 74 10.97 13.40 2.06
C SER A 74 10.62 14.88 2.24
N ALA A 75 11.01 15.47 3.38
CA ALA A 75 10.79 16.89 3.65
C ALA A 75 11.49 17.81 2.65
N PHE A 76 12.70 17.46 2.21
CA PHE A 76 13.44 18.19 1.19
C PHE A 76 12.65 18.25 -0.12
N TRP A 77 12.18 17.12 -0.65
CA TRP A 77 11.41 17.09 -1.90
C TRP A 77 10.06 17.81 -1.77
N ALA A 78 9.35 17.61 -0.66
CA ALA A 78 8.10 18.33 -0.39
C ALA A 78 8.31 19.85 -0.35
N THR A 79 9.38 20.33 0.31
CA THR A 79 9.70 21.75 0.40
C THR A 79 10.15 22.31 -0.95
N LEU A 80 10.90 21.52 -1.73
CA LEU A 80 11.34 21.88 -3.07
C LEU A 80 10.17 22.04 -4.04
N LEU A 81 9.05 21.36 -3.81
CA LEU A 81 7.81 21.63 -4.53
C LEU A 81 7.09 22.86 -3.95
N ILE A 82 6.77 22.83 -2.65
CA ILE A 82 5.88 23.82 -2.01
C ILE A 82 6.42 25.24 -2.16
N LEU A 83 7.71 25.47 -1.91
CA LEU A 83 8.26 26.83 -1.93
C LEU A 83 8.14 27.47 -3.33
N PRO A 84 8.60 26.86 -4.43
CA PRO A 84 8.37 27.43 -5.76
C PRO A 84 6.87 27.52 -6.12
N PHE A 85 6.04 26.55 -5.72
CA PHE A 85 4.58 26.61 -5.96
C PHE A 85 3.94 27.84 -5.31
N LEU A 86 4.35 28.18 -4.07
CA LEU A 86 3.86 29.37 -3.38
C LEU A 86 4.16 30.66 -4.15
N PHE A 87 5.31 30.75 -4.82
CA PHE A 87 5.69 31.92 -5.60
C PHE A 87 5.04 31.93 -6.99
N SER A 88 4.87 30.77 -7.64
CA SER A 88 4.35 30.70 -9.00
C SER A 88 2.82 30.64 -9.07
N GLN A 89 2.19 29.82 -8.23
CA GLN A 89 0.74 29.58 -8.21
C GLN A 89 0.03 30.41 -7.11
N GLY A 90 0.80 30.97 -6.17
CA GLY A 90 0.27 31.76 -5.07
C GLY A 90 -0.16 30.94 -3.86
N TRP A 91 -0.36 31.64 -2.75
CA TRP A 91 -0.69 31.04 -1.45
C TRP A 91 -2.01 30.27 -1.44
N GLN A 92 -3.07 30.83 -2.04
CA GLN A 92 -4.41 30.23 -1.98
C GLN A 92 -4.47 28.89 -2.71
N ILE A 93 -3.96 28.81 -3.95
CA ILE A 93 -3.93 27.56 -4.74
C ILE A 93 -3.05 26.52 -4.04
N THR A 94 -1.84 26.90 -3.63
CA THR A 94 -0.92 25.96 -2.99
C THR A 94 -1.49 25.40 -1.68
N LEU A 95 -2.08 26.26 -0.83
CA LEU A 95 -2.70 25.81 0.42
C LEU A 95 -3.91 24.91 0.15
N TYR A 96 -4.75 25.26 -0.81
CA TYR A 96 -5.90 24.44 -1.20
C TYR A 96 -5.47 23.05 -1.64
N GLU A 97 -4.53 22.93 -2.58
CA GLU A 97 -4.07 21.64 -3.10
C GLU A 97 -3.41 20.77 -2.01
N VAL A 98 -2.58 21.36 -1.14
CA VAL A 98 -1.97 20.65 -0.02
C VAL A 98 -3.03 20.16 0.99
N LEU A 99 -4.04 20.98 1.29
CA LEU A 99 -5.14 20.58 2.17
C LEU A 99 -6.04 19.54 1.51
N HIS A 100 -6.32 19.66 0.22
CA HIS A 100 -7.15 18.73 -0.53
C HIS A 100 -6.53 17.32 -0.48
N VAL A 101 -5.27 17.20 -0.90
CA VAL A 101 -4.56 15.92 -0.89
C VAL A 101 -4.31 15.43 0.54
N GLY A 102 -3.98 16.34 1.46
CA GLY A 102 -3.74 16.02 2.86
C GLY A 102 -4.96 15.42 3.57
N LEU A 103 -6.10 16.11 3.48
CA LEU A 103 -7.33 15.77 4.20
C LEU A 103 -8.09 14.62 3.55
N LEU A 104 -8.15 14.55 2.22
CA LEU A 104 -8.99 13.59 1.51
C LEU A 104 -8.27 12.29 1.16
N GLU A 105 -6.94 12.30 1.12
CA GLU A 105 -6.17 11.15 0.66
C GLU A 105 -5.13 10.70 1.71
N TYR A 106 -4.15 11.54 2.03
CA TYR A 106 -3.03 11.14 2.88
C TYR A 106 -3.44 10.78 4.32
N ILE A 107 -4.26 11.61 4.97
CA ILE A 107 -4.70 11.36 6.35
C ILE A 107 -5.54 10.07 6.45
N PRO A 108 -6.61 9.89 5.64
CA PRO A 108 -7.33 8.62 5.56
C PRO A 108 -6.42 7.42 5.34
N PHE A 109 -5.50 7.55 4.39
CA PHE A 109 -4.56 6.49 4.03
C PHE A 109 -3.69 6.07 5.21
N ILE A 110 -3.04 7.01 5.89
CA ILE A 110 -2.16 6.66 7.00
C ILE A 110 -2.94 6.19 8.24
N ILE A 111 -4.16 6.67 8.47
CA ILE A 111 -5.03 6.18 9.54
C ILE A 111 -5.41 4.72 9.31
N LEU A 112 -5.78 4.34 8.09
CA LEU A 112 -6.09 2.95 7.76
C LEU A 112 -4.88 2.04 7.98
N LEU A 113 -3.72 2.41 7.44
CA LEU A 113 -2.49 1.62 7.61
C LEU A 113 -2.10 1.50 9.08
N LEU A 114 -2.18 2.59 9.84
CA LEU A 114 -1.94 2.59 11.28
C LEU A 114 -2.88 1.60 11.99
N ALA A 115 -4.18 1.62 11.68
CA ALA A 115 -5.16 0.73 12.30
C ALA A 115 -4.86 -0.74 11.96
N LEU A 116 -4.73 -1.08 10.67
CA LEU A 116 -4.45 -2.45 10.24
C LEU A 116 -3.13 -2.98 10.80
N PHE A 117 -2.06 -2.17 10.78
CA PHE A 117 -0.76 -2.58 11.31
C PHE A 117 -0.80 -2.78 12.83
N THR A 118 -1.41 -1.85 13.57
CA THR A 118 -1.48 -1.92 15.04
C THR A 118 -2.33 -3.10 15.51
N ILE A 119 -3.47 -3.34 14.85
CA ILE A 119 -4.40 -4.41 15.19
C ILE A 119 -3.82 -5.77 14.77
N SER A 120 -3.32 -5.91 13.54
CA SER A 120 -2.72 -7.17 13.06
C SER A 120 -1.46 -7.54 13.84
N GLY A 121 -0.62 -6.55 14.18
CA GLY A 121 0.54 -6.76 15.04
C GLY A 121 0.20 -7.19 16.47
N GLY A 122 -1.07 -7.08 16.88
CA GLY A 122 -1.61 -7.60 18.13
C GLY A 122 -2.13 -9.04 18.07
N VAL A 123 -2.07 -9.69 16.91
CA VAL A 123 -2.42 -11.12 16.75
C VAL A 123 -1.12 -11.92 16.63
N GLN A 124 -0.91 -12.89 17.50
CA GLN A 124 0.26 -13.77 17.44
C GLN A 124 -0.17 -15.22 17.26
N LEU A 125 0.34 -15.86 16.22
CA LEU A 125 0.22 -17.29 16.00
C LEU A 125 1.36 -18.02 16.73
N THR A 126 1.02 -18.94 17.62
CA THR A 126 1.96 -19.80 18.35
C THR A 126 1.71 -21.28 18.03
N GLY A 127 2.65 -22.13 18.39
CA GLY A 127 2.62 -23.57 18.12
C GLY A 127 3.77 -24.00 17.23
N SER A 128 3.98 -25.32 17.17
CA SER A 128 5.05 -25.92 16.41
C SER A 128 4.51 -26.57 15.13
N LEU A 129 5.06 -26.15 14.00
CA LEU A 129 4.75 -26.72 12.69
C LEU A 129 6.03 -27.23 12.03
N VAL A 130 5.92 -28.32 11.27
CA VAL A 130 6.98 -28.80 10.39
C VAL A 130 6.70 -28.27 8.99
N GLY A 131 7.64 -27.51 8.43
CA GLY A 131 7.54 -26.87 7.11
C GLY A 131 7.64 -27.86 5.94
N THR A 132 6.68 -28.78 5.85
CA THR A 132 6.49 -29.63 4.66
C THR A 132 5.89 -28.81 3.51
N PRO A 133 6.01 -29.24 2.24
CA PRO A 133 5.43 -28.52 1.11
C PRO A 133 3.93 -28.26 1.24
N ILE A 134 3.17 -29.22 1.77
CA ILE A 134 1.73 -29.06 2.01
C ILE A 134 1.46 -27.99 3.08
N VAL A 135 2.21 -28.03 4.19
CA VAL A 135 2.05 -27.07 5.28
C VAL A 135 2.43 -25.66 4.82
N ASN A 136 3.53 -25.50 4.08
CA ASN A 136 3.93 -24.22 3.53
C ASN A 136 2.90 -23.67 2.55
N SER A 137 2.39 -24.51 1.63
CA SER A 137 1.32 -24.11 0.70
C SER A 137 0.06 -23.69 1.43
N ALA A 138 -0.32 -24.41 2.50
CA ALA A 138 -1.48 -24.05 3.31
C ALA A 138 -1.30 -22.71 4.03
N ILE A 139 -0.13 -22.46 4.64
CA ILE A 139 0.16 -21.18 5.31
C ILE A 139 0.12 -20.02 4.30
N ILE A 140 0.75 -20.19 3.13
CA ILE A 140 0.75 -19.17 2.07
C ILE A 140 -0.66 -18.94 1.54
N LEU A 141 -1.45 -20.00 1.28
CA LEU A 141 -2.84 -19.86 0.83
C LEU A 141 -3.69 -19.12 1.87
N VAL A 142 -3.60 -19.49 3.16
CA VAL A 142 -4.31 -18.79 4.23
C VAL A 142 -3.92 -17.31 4.27
N GLY A 143 -2.63 -17.00 4.16
CA GLY A 143 -2.18 -15.60 4.10
C GLY A 143 -2.70 -14.85 2.89
N THR A 144 -2.73 -15.50 1.73
CA THR A 144 -3.26 -14.93 0.49
C THR A 144 -4.74 -14.59 0.63
N LEU A 145 -5.53 -15.47 1.26
CA LEU A 145 -6.94 -15.24 1.52
C LEU A 145 -7.18 -14.13 2.56
N LEU A 146 -6.33 -14.04 3.58
CA LEU A 146 -6.43 -13.02 4.63
C LEU A 146 -5.98 -11.64 4.14
N ALA A 147 -5.07 -11.55 3.16
CA ALA A 147 -4.49 -10.30 2.69
C ALA A 147 -5.54 -9.29 2.24
N SER A 148 -6.57 -9.72 1.50
CA SER A 148 -7.67 -8.83 1.07
C SER A 148 -8.53 -8.25 2.21
N TRP A 149 -8.44 -8.78 3.43
CA TRP A 149 -9.26 -8.34 4.58
C TRP A 149 -8.45 -7.63 5.65
N MET A 150 -7.21 -8.05 5.84
CA MET A 150 -6.30 -7.53 6.86
C MET A 150 -5.25 -6.56 6.28
N GLY A 151 -5.25 -6.38 4.96
CA GLY A 151 -4.16 -5.76 4.22
C GLY A 151 -3.00 -6.74 4.01
N THR A 152 -2.30 -6.61 2.88
CA THR A 152 -1.07 -7.34 2.56
C THR A 152 -0.03 -7.21 3.67
N THR A 153 0.11 -6.00 4.23
CA THR A 153 0.97 -5.75 5.40
C THR A 153 0.55 -6.58 6.61
N GLY A 154 -0.74 -6.55 6.98
CA GLY A 154 -1.25 -7.24 8.17
C GLY A 154 -1.13 -8.76 8.06
N ALA A 155 -1.52 -9.32 6.91
CA ALA A 155 -1.41 -10.74 6.63
C ALA A 155 0.06 -11.21 6.57
N ALA A 156 0.94 -10.43 5.94
CA ALA A 156 2.37 -10.73 5.88
C ALA A 156 3.00 -10.78 7.29
N MET A 157 2.76 -9.76 8.12
CA MET A 157 3.31 -9.68 9.47
C MET A 157 2.79 -10.79 10.38
N LEU A 158 1.54 -11.20 10.21
CA LEU A 158 0.94 -12.29 10.97
C LEU A 158 1.59 -13.65 10.68
N LEU A 159 1.90 -13.93 9.41
CA LEU A 159 2.23 -15.28 8.94
C LEU A 159 3.69 -15.52 8.60
N ILE A 160 4.49 -14.48 8.35
CA ILE A 160 5.89 -14.66 7.97
C ILE A 160 6.67 -15.38 9.07
N ARG A 161 6.57 -14.95 10.34
CA ARG A 161 7.31 -15.56 11.45
C ARG A 161 6.92 -17.02 11.71
N PRO A 162 5.62 -17.39 11.77
CA PRO A 162 5.21 -18.80 11.79
C PRO A 162 5.81 -19.61 10.64
N LEU A 163 5.80 -19.08 9.41
CA LEU A 163 6.37 -19.76 8.24
C LEU A 163 7.88 -19.97 8.37
N LEU A 164 8.62 -18.95 8.81
CA LEU A 164 10.06 -19.05 9.02
C LEU A 164 10.42 -20.06 10.12
N ARG A 165 9.67 -20.05 11.23
CA ARG A 165 9.85 -21.03 12.33
C ARG A 165 9.59 -22.46 11.87
N ALA A 166 8.52 -22.68 11.10
CA ALA A 166 8.20 -24.00 10.56
C ALA A 166 9.31 -24.55 9.65
N ASN A 167 10.04 -23.67 8.97
CA ASN A 167 11.13 -24.02 8.06
C ASN A 167 12.53 -23.82 8.68
N LYS A 168 12.65 -23.70 10.01
CA LYS A 168 13.93 -23.44 10.69
C LYS A 168 15.00 -24.50 10.35
N HIS A 169 14.59 -25.76 10.29
CA HIS A 169 15.47 -26.91 10.02
C HIS A 169 15.73 -27.15 8.52
N ARG A 170 15.10 -26.37 7.64
CA ARG A 170 15.26 -26.52 6.19
C ARG A 170 16.47 -25.79 5.66
N LYS A 171 17.14 -26.41 4.70
CA LYS A 171 18.27 -25.82 3.98
C LYS A 171 17.81 -24.91 2.85
N HIS A 172 16.85 -25.37 2.04
CA HIS A 172 16.33 -24.60 0.90
C HIS A 172 15.00 -23.96 1.28
N LYS A 173 15.06 -22.69 1.69
CA LYS A 173 13.89 -21.94 2.20
C LYS A 173 13.68 -20.56 1.57
N VAL A 174 14.61 -20.10 0.73
CA VAL A 174 14.54 -18.78 0.09
C VAL A 174 13.29 -18.64 -0.78
N HIS A 175 12.97 -19.64 -1.60
CA HIS A 175 11.80 -19.60 -2.47
C HIS A 175 10.48 -19.55 -1.71
N ILE A 176 10.43 -20.12 -0.50
CA ILE A 176 9.25 -20.05 0.36
C ILE A 176 8.95 -18.60 0.69
N VAL A 177 9.98 -17.82 1.03
CA VAL A 177 9.85 -16.39 1.30
C VAL A 177 9.52 -15.62 0.02
N VAL A 178 10.13 -15.95 -1.12
CA VAL A 178 9.82 -15.30 -2.41
C VAL A 178 8.35 -15.48 -2.81
N PHE A 179 7.83 -16.70 -2.76
CA PHE A 179 6.42 -16.97 -3.07
C PHE A 179 5.47 -16.39 -2.02
N PHE A 180 5.88 -16.32 -0.75
CA PHE A 180 5.12 -15.59 0.27
C PHE A 180 4.99 -14.11 -0.09
N ILE A 181 6.04 -13.47 -0.61
CA ILE A 181 5.97 -12.09 -1.07
C ILE A 181 5.04 -11.96 -2.29
N PHE A 182 5.17 -12.83 -3.28
CA PHE A 182 4.31 -12.79 -4.48
C PHE A 182 2.81 -12.90 -4.12
N LEU A 183 2.47 -13.84 -3.26
CA LEU A 183 1.10 -14.19 -2.95
C LEU A 183 0.51 -13.39 -1.79
N VAL A 184 1.14 -13.44 -0.60
CA VAL A 184 0.58 -12.84 0.62
C VAL A 184 0.82 -11.34 0.67
N ALA A 185 1.99 -10.88 0.24
CA ALA A 185 2.40 -9.49 0.36
C ALA A 185 1.94 -8.62 -0.84
N ASN A 186 1.32 -9.20 -1.87
CA ASN A 186 0.85 -8.48 -3.06
C ASN A 186 -0.49 -9.02 -3.60
N ILE A 187 -0.45 -10.10 -4.41
CA ILE A 187 -1.58 -10.56 -5.23
C ILE A 187 -2.83 -10.87 -4.39
N GLY A 188 -2.66 -11.44 -3.19
CA GLY A 188 -3.75 -11.75 -2.27
C GLY A 188 -4.50 -10.52 -1.74
N GLY A 189 -3.94 -9.31 -1.86
CA GLY A 189 -4.57 -8.04 -1.45
C GLY A 189 -5.56 -7.47 -2.46
N SER A 190 -5.83 -8.14 -3.58
CA SER A 190 -6.51 -7.50 -4.71
C SER A 190 -8.04 -7.48 -4.66
N LEU A 191 -8.69 -8.09 -3.66
CA LEU A 191 -10.16 -8.23 -3.68
C LEU A 191 -10.91 -7.09 -3.00
N THR A 192 -10.31 -6.34 -2.08
CA THR A 192 -11.01 -5.22 -1.41
C THR A 192 -10.11 -3.99 -1.27
N PRO A 193 -10.70 -2.79 -1.08
CA PRO A 193 -9.95 -1.58 -0.77
C PRO A 193 -9.03 -1.68 0.46
N LEU A 194 -9.30 -2.61 1.38
CA LEU A 194 -8.47 -2.82 2.57
C LEU A 194 -7.21 -3.63 2.27
N GLY A 195 -7.24 -4.39 1.18
CA GLY A 195 -6.24 -5.40 0.88
C GLY A 195 -4.90 -4.79 0.48
N ASP A 196 -4.91 -3.70 -0.29
CA ASP A 196 -3.69 -3.08 -0.77
C ASP A 196 -3.86 -1.55 -0.98
N PRO A 197 -2.83 -0.72 -0.70
CA PRO A 197 -2.86 0.75 -0.85
C PRO A 197 -3.51 1.31 -2.13
N PRO A 198 -3.24 0.79 -3.34
CA PRO A 198 -3.85 1.24 -4.59
C PRO A 198 -5.39 1.22 -4.54
N LEU A 199 -5.95 0.12 -4.06
CA LEU A 199 -7.40 -0.10 -4.06
C LEU A 199 -8.08 0.77 -3.01
N PHE A 200 -7.41 1.06 -1.90
CA PHE A 200 -7.90 2.02 -0.93
C PHE A 200 -7.99 3.43 -1.54
N LEU A 201 -6.96 3.84 -2.26
CA LEU A 201 -6.95 5.15 -2.93
C LEU A 201 -8.05 5.23 -3.99
N GLY A 202 -8.26 4.16 -4.77
CA GLY A 202 -9.42 4.05 -5.67
C GLY A 202 -10.75 4.24 -4.95
N PHE A 203 -10.93 3.60 -3.79
CA PHE A 203 -12.13 3.77 -2.96
C PHE A 203 -12.31 5.21 -2.46
N LEU A 204 -11.23 5.88 -2.03
CA LEU A 204 -11.27 7.30 -1.67
C LEU A 204 -11.62 8.21 -2.86
N LYS A 205 -11.29 7.79 -4.09
CA LYS A 205 -11.69 8.47 -5.33
C LYS A 205 -13.11 8.12 -5.79
N GLY A 206 -13.81 7.23 -5.09
CA GLY A 206 -15.21 6.89 -5.36
C GLY A 206 -15.43 5.54 -6.04
N VAL A 207 -14.42 4.69 -6.15
CA VAL A 207 -14.62 3.30 -6.60
C VAL A 207 -15.38 2.52 -5.52
N ASP A 208 -16.44 1.81 -5.92
CA ASP A 208 -17.26 1.02 -5.01
C ASP A 208 -16.46 -0.08 -4.31
N PHE A 209 -16.75 -0.31 -3.02
CA PHE A 209 -16.01 -1.26 -2.20
C PHE A 209 -15.93 -2.68 -2.80
N PHE A 210 -17.05 -3.19 -3.36
CA PHE A 210 -17.11 -4.53 -3.93
C PHE A 210 -16.85 -4.57 -5.44
N TRP A 211 -16.56 -3.44 -6.08
CA TRP A 211 -16.18 -3.43 -7.50
C TRP A 211 -14.89 -4.22 -7.70
N THR A 212 -13.87 -3.99 -6.85
CA THR A 212 -12.60 -4.71 -6.93
C THR A 212 -12.80 -6.20 -6.77
N THR A 213 -13.66 -6.64 -5.84
CA THR A 213 -13.97 -8.06 -5.66
C THR A 213 -14.53 -8.65 -6.95
N LYS A 214 -15.48 -7.98 -7.60
CA LYS A 214 -16.10 -8.48 -8.83
C LYS A 214 -15.12 -8.49 -10.01
N ALA A 215 -14.40 -7.39 -10.22
CA ALA A 215 -13.52 -7.22 -11.37
C ALA A 215 -12.21 -8.03 -11.26
N MET A 216 -11.60 -8.06 -10.07
CA MET A 216 -10.28 -8.68 -9.84
C MET A 216 -10.35 -10.18 -9.53
N PHE A 217 -11.52 -10.75 -9.25
CA PHE A 217 -11.62 -12.14 -8.77
C PHE A 217 -10.97 -13.14 -9.71
N LEU A 218 -11.31 -13.11 -11.01
CA LEU A 218 -10.78 -14.07 -11.98
C LEU A 218 -9.27 -13.87 -12.25
N PRO A 219 -8.77 -12.64 -12.51
CA PRO A 219 -7.32 -12.42 -12.64
C PRO A 219 -6.54 -12.85 -11.40
N MET A 220 -7.06 -12.54 -10.19
CA MET A 220 -6.42 -12.94 -8.94
C MET A 220 -6.40 -14.45 -8.78
N LEU A 221 -7.54 -15.11 -9.00
CA LEU A 221 -7.68 -16.56 -8.87
C LEU A 221 -6.72 -17.29 -9.82
N PHE A 222 -6.61 -16.82 -11.07
CA PHE A 222 -5.65 -17.35 -12.03
C PHE A 222 -4.21 -17.25 -11.51
N MET A 223 -3.80 -16.08 -11.02
CA MET A 223 -2.46 -15.86 -10.48
C MET A 223 -2.20 -16.71 -9.24
N VAL A 224 -3.14 -16.76 -8.30
CA VAL A 224 -3.01 -17.52 -7.05
C VAL A 224 -2.89 -19.02 -7.31
N ILE A 225 -3.77 -19.59 -8.14
CA ILE A 225 -3.72 -21.01 -8.49
C ILE A 225 -2.39 -21.34 -9.18
N SER A 226 -2.01 -20.55 -10.20
CA SER A 226 -0.78 -20.79 -10.96
C SER A 226 0.45 -20.74 -10.06
N LEU A 227 0.57 -19.72 -9.21
CA LEU A 227 1.70 -19.56 -8.31
C LEU A 227 1.74 -20.62 -7.21
N LEU A 228 0.59 -21.02 -6.64
CA LEU A 228 0.54 -22.10 -5.65
C LEU A 228 0.94 -23.45 -6.26
N ILE A 229 0.55 -23.72 -7.50
CA ILE A 229 0.99 -24.92 -8.23
C ILE A 229 2.51 -24.89 -8.43
N ILE A 230 3.06 -23.81 -8.99
CA ILE A 230 4.50 -23.67 -9.21
C ILE A 230 5.25 -23.79 -7.87
N PHE A 231 4.76 -23.10 -6.85
CA PHE A 231 5.32 -23.15 -5.50
C PHE A 231 5.35 -24.58 -4.96
N TYR A 232 4.23 -25.29 -4.98
CA TYR A 232 4.12 -26.63 -4.40
C TYR A 232 5.09 -27.60 -5.07
N PHE A 233 5.18 -27.57 -6.40
CA PHE A 233 6.11 -28.44 -7.13
C PHE A 233 7.57 -28.07 -6.87
N TYR A 234 7.91 -26.78 -6.88
CA TYR A 234 9.26 -26.32 -6.62
C TYR A 234 9.69 -26.61 -5.17
N ASP A 235 8.82 -26.35 -4.20
CA ASP A 235 9.10 -26.64 -2.79
C ASP A 235 9.22 -28.14 -2.54
N SER A 236 8.36 -28.96 -3.16
CA SER A 236 8.45 -30.43 -3.09
C SER A 236 9.77 -30.95 -3.65
N PHE A 237 10.24 -30.39 -4.76
CA PHE A 237 11.52 -30.77 -5.36
C PHE A 237 12.69 -30.42 -4.44
N GLN A 238 12.68 -29.24 -3.83
CA GLN A 238 13.73 -28.81 -2.90
C GLN A 238 13.68 -29.59 -1.58
N TYR A 239 12.48 -29.86 -1.06
CA TYR A 239 12.26 -30.65 0.15
C TYR A 239 12.81 -32.08 0.02
N ARG A 240 12.64 -32.71 -1.15
CA ARG A 240 13.17 -34.07 -1.42
C ARG A 240 14.70 -34.17 -1.40
N LYS A 241 15.42 -33.06 -1.55
CA LYS A 241 16.88 -33.02 -1.49
C LYS A 241 17.41 -32.87 -0.06
N GLU A 242 16.53 -32.59 0.90
CA GLU A 242 16.89 -32.37 2.29
C GLU A 242 16.79 -33.68 3.08
N VAL A 243 17.84 -34.01 3.84
CA VAL A 243 17.96 -35.26 4.61
C VAL A 243 17.86 -34.93 6.10
N ASN A 244 17.34 -35.86 6.91
CA ASN A 244 17.24 -35.75 8.38
C ASN A 244 16.35 -34.58 8.87
N LEU A 245 15.28 -34.27 8.13
CA LEU A 245 14.28 -33.30 8.60
C LEU A 245 13.46 -33.90 9.76
N PRO A 246 13.17 -33.11 10.82
CA PRO A 246 12.34 -33.59 11.92
C PRO A 246 10.92 -33.87 11.43
N THR A 247 10.36 -35.02 11.83
CA THR A 247 8.98 -35.40 11.53
C THR A 247 7.97 -34.76 12.50
N SER A 248 8.43 -34.30 13.67
CA SER A 248 7.68 -33.47 14.61
C SER A 248 8.62 -32.52 15.37
N VAL A 249 8.10 -31.37 15.80
CA VAL A 249 8.86 -30.39 16.60
C VAL A 249 8.07 -30.08 17.87
N GLY A 250 7.95 -31.07 18.76
CA GLY A 250 7.14 -30.95 19.98
C GLY A 250 5.62 -30.93 19.75
N ASP A 251 4.87 -31.00 20.85
CA ASP A 251 3.40 -31.15 20.85
C ASP A 251 2.64 -29.82 21.09
N GLU A 252 3.31 -28.68 20.93
CA GLU A 252 2.66 -27.37 21.10
C GLU A 252 1.60 -27.15 20.03
N LYS A 253 0.33 -27.25 20.44
CA LYS A 253 -0.83 -27.00 19.59
C LYS A 253 -0.82 -25.57 19.05
N ILE A 254 -1.28 -25.42 17.81
CA ILE A 254 -1.50 -24.11 17.20
C ILE A 254 -2.48 -23.33 18.08
N SER A 255 -2.09 -22.11 18.46
CA SER A 255 -2.94 -21.21 19.25
C SER A 255 -2.82 -19.79 18.72
N ILE A 256 -3.92 -19.05 18.85
CA ILE A 256 -4.00 -17.63 18.48
C ILE A 256 -4.03 -16.84 19.78
N LYS A 257 -2.96 -16.11 20.06
CA LYS A 257 -2.94 -15.10 21.13
C LYS A 257 -3.40 -13.76 20.57
N GLY A 258 -4.11 -12.99 21.39
CA GLY A 258 -4.63 -11.68 20.97
C GLY A 258 -5.83 -11.77 20.02
N SER A 259 -6.63 -12.84 20.10
CA SER A 259 -7.82 -13.05 19.26
C SER A 259 -8.84 -11.92 19.31
N PHE A 260 -8.86 -11.11 20.37
CA PHE A 260 -9.62 -9.85 20.44
C PHE A 260 -9.35 -8.94 19.22
N ASN A 261 -8.11 -8.89 18.74
CA ASN A 261 -7.76 -8.09 17.55
C ASN A 261 -8.43 -8.61 16.26
N LEU A 262 -8.77 -9.91 16.18
CA LEU A 262 -9.56 -10.42 15.05
C LEU A 262 -10.95 -9.78 14.99
N LEU A 263 -11.58 -9.54 16.15
CA LEU A 263 -12.84 -8.80 16.22
C LEU A 263 -12.66 -7.34 15.81
N LEU A 264 -11.55 -6.70 16.21
CA LEU A 264 -11.25 -5.33 15.81
C LEU A 264 -11.00 -5.20 14.30
N ILE A 265 -10.43 -6.21 13.63
CA ILE A 265 -10.30 -6.24 12.17
C ILE A 265 -11.67 -6.24 11.50
N VAL A 266 -12.64 -7.01 12.02
CA VAL A 266 -14.04 -6.93 11.54
C VAL A 266 -14.59 -5.51 11.73
N GLY A 267 -14.26 -4.86 12.85
CA GLY A 267 -14.57 -3.45 13.09
C GLY A 267 -13.95 -2.49 12.07
N VAL A 268 -12.70 -2.73 11.65
CA VAL A 268 -12.03 -1.94 10.60
C VAL A 268 -12.78 -2.09 9.27
N ILE A 269 -13.10 -3.33 8.89
CA ILE A 269 -13.87 -3.63 7.68
C ILE A 269 -15.23 -2.91 7.74
N GLY A 270 -15.95 -3.04 8.86
CA GLY A 270 -17.24 -2.39 9.08
C GLY A 270 -17.15 -0.86 9.02
N SER A 271 -16.08 -0.26 9.55
CA SER A 271 -15.88 1.20 9.53
C SER A 271 -15.67 1.72 8.10
N VAL A 272 -14.91 1.00 7.28
CA VAL A 272 -14.69 1.37 5.87
C VAL A 272 -15.96 1.15 5.04
N LEU A 273 -16.64 0.02 5.21
CA LEU A 273 -17.94 -0.24 4.56
C LEU A 273 -18.97 0.84 4.91
N LEU A 274 -19.02 1.25 6.18
CA LEU A 274 -19.92 2.31 6.63
C LEU A 274 -19.69 3.60 5.83
N SER A 275 -18.45 4.00 5.55
CA SER A 275 -18.20 5.19 4.71
C SER A 275 -18.64 5.07 3.25
N GLY A 276 -18.75 3.84 2.73
CA GLY A 276 -19.22 3.56 1.38
C GLY A 276 -20.75 3.55 1.27
N PHE A 277 -21.44 2.96 2.26
CA PHE A 277 -22.90 2.76 2.22
C PHE A 277 -23.70 3.85 2.93
N TRP A 278 -23.16 4.44 4.00
CA TRP A 278 -23.82 5.53 4.72
C TRP A 278 -23.34 6.87 4.16
N LYS A 279 -24.17 7.47 3.29
CA LYS A 279 -23.94 8.77 2.66
C LYS A 279 -24.97 9.79 3.17
N PRO A 280 -24.77 10.39 4.36
CA PRO A 280 -25.71 11.34 4.95
C PRO A 280 -25.80 12.68 4.20
N ASN A 281 -24.93 12.92 3.20
CA ASN A 281 -24.82 14.19 2.46
C ASN A 281 -24.56 15.40 3.36
N ILE A 282 -23.78 15.18 4.44
CA ILE A 282 -23.30 16.22 5.34
C ILE A 282 -21.79 16.35 5.13
N GLU A 283 -21.33 17.57 4.92
CA GLU A 283 -19.92 17.90 4.68
C GLU A 283 -19.48 19.11 5.51
N PHE A 284 -18.20 19.15 5.84
CA PHE A 284 -17.54 20.25 6.54
C PHE A 284 -16.48 20.86 5.62
N SER A 285 -16.55 22.16 5.37
CA SER A 285 -15.55 22.84 4.56
C SER A 285 -14.36 23.30 5.39
N VAL A 286 -13.15 22.86 5.03
CA VAL A 286 -11.88 23.36 5.56
C VAL A 286 -11.13 24.03 4.41
N PHE A 287 -11.13 25.35 4.35
CA PHE A 287 -10.48 26.13 3.26
C PHE A 287 -10.88 25.62 1.86
N HIS A 288 -12.18 25.62 1.56
CA HIS A 288 -12.79 25.07 0.33
C HIS A 288 -12.69 23.55 0.12
N VAL A 289 -11.98 22.82 0.99
CA VAL A 289 -11.94 21.36 0.93
C VAL A 289 -13.16 20.79 1.66
N HIS A 290 -13.99 20.05 0.95
CA HIS A 290 -15.21 19.44 1.48
C HIS A 290 -14.89 18.07 2.08
N VAL A 291 -14.94 17.98 3.43
CA VAL A 291 -14.72 16.74 4.15
C VAL A 291 -16.07 16.13 4.53
N GLU A 292 -16.40 14.99 3.95
CA GLU A 292 -17.69 14.32 4.19
C GLU A 292 -17.75 13.66 5.58
N LEU A 293 -18.90 13.76 6.25
CA LEU A 293 -19.12 13.22 7.60
C LEU A 293 -18.83 11.72 7.70
N GLN A 294 -19.19 10.95 6.67
CA GLN A 294 -18.96 9.51 6.64
C GLN A 294 -17.47 9.14 6.63
N ASN A 295 -16.63 9.95 5.97
CA ASN A 295 -15.19 9.72 5.90
C ASN A 295 -14.54 10.07 7.25
N LEU A 296 -14.94 11.19 7.84
CA LEU A 296 -14.50 11.58 9.18
C LEU A 296 -14.89 10.53 10.23
N THR A 297 -16.13 10.02 10.15
CA THR A 297 -16.63 8.97 11.06
C THR A 297 -15.81 7.69 10.93
N ARG A 298 -15.53 7.23 9.70
CA ARG A 298 -14.63 6.10 9.45
C ARG A 298 -13.28 6.32 10.11
N ASP A 299 -12.65 7.47 9.86
CA ASP A 299 -11.29 7.74 10.34
C ASP A 299 -11.22 7.77 11.87
N ILE A 300 -12.22 8.36 12.54
CA ILE A 300 -12.36 8.34 14.00
C ILE A 300 -12.53 6.91 14.51
N LEU A 301 -13.40 6.11 13.90
CA LEU A 301 -13.61 4.71 14.28
C LEU A 301 -12.32 3.89 14.14
N LEU A 302 -11.58 4.06 13.04
CA LEU A 302 -10.30 3.39 12.83
C LEU A 302 -9.26 3.75 13.91
N LEU A 303 -9.16 5.03 14.27
CA LEU A 303 -8.28 5.49 15.36
C LEU A 303 -8.70 4.90 16.71
N VAL A 304 -10.01 4.85 17.00
CA VAL A 304 -10.54 4.23 18.22
C VAL A 304 -10.20 2.74 18.25
N LEU A 305 -10.40 2.00 17.17
CA LEU A 305 -10.06 0.58 17.08
C LEU A 305 -8.57 0.33 17.26
N ALA A 306 -7.72 1.14 16.64
CA ALA A 306 -6.27 1.08 16.82
C ALA A 306 -5.88 1.32 18.29
N TYR A 307 -6.51 2.31 18.94
CA TYR A 307 -6.32 2.61 20.35
C TYR A 307 -6.77 1.48 21.26
N LEU A 308 -7.94 0.89 21.01
CA LEU A 308 -8.45 -0.27 21.74
C LEU A 308 -7.52 -1.48 21.61
N SER A 309 -7.01 -1.74 20.41
CA SER A 309 -5.97 -2.76 20.21
C SER A 309 -4.73 -2.48 21.05
N TRP A 310 -4.26 -1.23 21.05
CA TRP A 310 -3.05 -0.85 21.77
C TRP A 310 -3.18 -1.03 23.28
N ILE A 311 -4.33 -0.68 23.86
CA ILE A 311 -4.55 -0.73 25.31
C ILE A 311 -4.89 -2.13 25.82
N TYR A 312 -5.66 -2.92 25.08
CA TYR A 312 -6.15 -4.24 25.53
C TYR A 312 -5.26 -5.41 25.11
N THR A 313 -4.36 -5.23 24.14
CA THR A 313 -3.41 -6.29 23.76
C THR A 313 -2.20 -6.27 24.67
N SER A 314 -1.84 -7.43 25.23
CA SER A 314 -0.69 -7.54 26.12
C SER A 314 0.63 -7.21 25.41
N LYS A 315 1.59 -6.69 26.17
CA LYS A 315 2.90 -6.29 25.65
C LYS A 315 3.69 -7.50 25.14
N GLU A 316 3.54 -8.64 25.80
CA GLU A 316 4.22 -9.90 25.47
C GLU A 316 3.81 -10.42 24.08
N ILE A 317 2.56 -10.23 23.68
CA ILE A 317 2.08 -10.59 22.34
C ILE A 317 2.78 -9.72 21.28
N ARG A 318 2.87 -8.41 21.53
CA ARG A 318 3.53 -7.45 20.62
C ARG A 318 5.03 -7.69 20.53
N GLU A 319 5.69 -7.94 21.65
CA GLU A 319 7.11 -8.32 21.70
C GLU A 319 7.36 -9.64 20.98
N GLY A 320 6.47 -10.62 21.14
CA GLY A 320 6.54 -11.90 20.43
C GLY A 320 6.30 -11.81 18.92
N ASN A 321 5.76 -10.69 18.44
CA ASN A 321 5.68 -10.33 17.03
C ASN A 321 6.80 -9.36 16.58
N GLU A 322 7.67 -8.95 17.51
CA GLU A 322 8.66 -7.87 17.37
C GLU A 322 8.06 -6.59 16.78
N TYR A 323 6.87 -6.24 17.27
CA TYR A 323 6.19 -5.02 16.84
C TYR A 323 7.03 -3.79 17.20
N THR A 324 7.26 -2.92 16.21
CA THR A 324 7.87 -1.61 16.40
C THR A 324 7.05 -0.55 15.66
N TRP A 325 7.16 0.71 16.10
CA TRP A 325 6.52 1.84 15.42
C TRP A 325 7.25 2.28 14.14
N PHE A 326 8.48 1.77 13.93
CA PHE A 326 9.35 2.22 12.86
C PHE A 326 8.71 2.09 11.46
N PRO A 327 8.09 0.96 11.07
CA PRO A 327 7.48 0.82 9.73
C PRO A 327 6.40 1.86 9.46
N ILE A 328 5.49 2.12 10.41
CA ILE A 328 4.44 3.13 10.24
C ILE A 328 5.00 4.54 10.24
N GLN A 329 6.05 4.82 11.02
CA GLN A 329 6.73 6.11 10.97
C GLN A 329 7.44 6.34 9.63
N GLU A 330 8.02 5.29 9.05
CA GLU A 330 8.64 5.33 7.72
C GLU A 330 7.62 5.64 6.65
N VAL A 331 6.57 4.82 6.56
CA VAL A 331 5.47 5.00 5.61
C VAL A 331 4.84 6.39 5.76
N ALA A 332 4.49 6.82 6.99
CA ALA A 332 3.88 8.12 7.22
C ALA A 332 4.74 9.29 6.68
N LYS A 333 6.05 9.28 6.93
CA LYS A 333 6.94 10.37 6.50
C LYS A 333 7.20 10.35 5.00
N LEU A 334 7.39 9.17 4.41
CA LEU A 334 7.64 9.04 2.97
C LEU A 334 6.38 9.40 2.18
N PHE A 335 5.23 8.83 2.55
CA PHE A 335 3.97 9.09 1.86
C PHE A 335 3.53 10.55 1.99
N ALA A 336 3.83 11.24 3.10
CA ALA A 336 3.57 12.68 3.17
C ALA A 336 4.28 13.45 2.05
N GLY A 337 5.56 13.14 1.80
CA GLY A 337 6.31 13.75 0.71
C GLY A 337 5.80 13.32 -0.65
N ILE A 338 5.44 12.04 -0.83
CA ILE A 338 4.92 11.54 -2.11
C ILE A 338 3.59 12.22 -2.46
N PHE A 339 2.65 12.29 -1.52
CA PHE A 339 1.33 12.91 -1.72
C PHE A 339 1.45 14.41 -1.97
N ILE A 340 2.37 15.11 -1.30
CA ILE A 340 2.63 16.52 -1.62
C ILE A 340 3.21 16.63 -3.03
N THR A 341 4.23 15.83 -3.35
CA THR A 341 4.98 15.99 -4.61
C THR A 341 4.21 15.55 -5.85
N ILE A 342 3.21 14.67 -5.70
CA ILE A 342 2.39 14.17 -6.82
C ILE A 342 1.36 15.20 -7.33
N ILE A 343 1.03 16.24 -6.54
CA ILE A 343 0.05 17.29 -6.89
C ILE A 343 0.20 17.80 -8.33
N PRO A 344 1.35 18.36 -8.75
CA PRO A 344 1.54 18.84 -10.12
C PRO A 344 1.42 17.74 -11.16
N ALA A 345 1.89 16.52 -10.86
CA ALA A 345 1.82 15.40 -11.80
C ALA A 345 0.36 15.00 -12.08
N ILE A 346 -0.48 14.91 -11.03
CA ILE A 346 -1.91 14.65 -11.19
C ILE A 346 -2.59 15.79 -11.95
N ALA A 347 -2.29 17.06 -11.63
CA ALA A 347 -2.87 18.20 -12.34
C ALA A 347 -2.53 18.16 -13.84
N ILE A 348 -1.27 17.91 -14.19
CA ILE A 348 -0.82 17.77 -15.58
C ILE A 348 -1.53 16.60 -16.28
N LEU A 349 -1.68 15.45 -15.62
CA LEU A 349 -2.35 14.28 -16.21
C LEU A 349 -3.85 14.52 -16.42
N LYS A 350 -4.51 15.21 -15.49
CA LYS A 350 -5.93 15.60 -15.62
C LYS A 350 -6.17 16.57 -16.77
N ALA A 351 -5.18 17.39 -17.14
CA ALA A 351 -5.26 18.23 -18.33
C ALA A 351 -5.27 17.41 -19.65
N GLY A 352 -4.95 16.11 -19.59
CA GLY A 352 -5.04 15.24 -20.76
C GLY A 352 -4.04 15.63 -21.84
N ALA A 353 -4.51 15.74 -23.08
CA ALA A 353 -3.68 16.08 -24.23
C ALA A 353 -3.06 17.50 -24.17
N SER A 354 -3.64 18.42 -23.40
CA SER A 354 -3.07 19.76 -23.18
C SER A 354 -2.00 19.80 -22.10
N GLY A 355 -1.84 18.72 -21.31
CA GLY A 355 -0.83 18.63 -20.27
C GLY A 355 0.56 18.25 -20.80
N ALA A 356 1.61 18.67 -20.08
CA ALA A 356 3.00 18.34 -20.40
C ALA A 356 3.36 16.83 -20.33
N LEU A 357 2.47 15.98 -19.80
CA LEU A 357 2.61 14.51 -19.78
C LEU A 357 1.76 13.81 -20.86
N SER A 358 1.32 14.53 -21.90
CA SER A 358 0.56 13.96 -23.03
C SER A 358 1.24 12.75 -23.68
N GLY A 359 2.58 12.69 -23.69
CA GLY A 359 3.33 11.52 -24.17
C GLY A 359 3.02 10.23 -23.38
N VAL A 360 2.78 10.33 -22.07
CA VAL A 360 2.37 9.18 -21.24
C VAL A 360 0.95 8.76 -21.60
N ILE A 361 0.03 9.71 -21.77
CA ILE A 361 -1.37 9.43 -22.18
C ILE A 361 -1.40 8.76 -23.56
N ASN A 362 -0.65 9.30 -24.52
CA ASN A 362 -0.55 8.76 -25.88
C ASN A 362 0.09 7.37 -25.90
N SER A 363 0.93 7.04 -24.91
CA SER A 363 1.50 5.69 -24.79
C SER A 363 0.50 4.64 -24.31
N VAL A 364 -0.67 5.03 -23.81
CA VAL A 364 -1.72 4.12 -23.34
C VAL A 364 -3.05 4.31 -24.06
N SER A 365 -3.08 5.14 -25.09
CA SER A 365 -4.30 5.50 -25.84
C SER A 365 -4.09 5.32 -27.33
N SER A 366 -5.14 4.92 -28.04
CA SER A 366 -5.18 4.89 -29.51
C SER A 366 -6.38 5.69 -30.03
N ASP A 367 -6.52 5.79 -31.35
CA ASP A 367 -7.67 6.43 -31.99
C ASP A 367 -9.02 5.78 -31.59
N SER A 368 -8.99 4.54 -31.11
CA SER A 368 -10.16 3.79 -30.63
C SER A 368 -10.40 3.87 -29.12
N GLY A 369 -9.59 4.65 -28.38
CA GLY A 369 -9.69 4.81 -26.93
C GLY A 369 -8.55 4.15 -26.14
N PRO A 370 -8.74 3.91 -24.82
CA PRO A 370 -7.73 3.32 -23.95
C PRO A 370 -7.26 1.92 -24.39
N VAL A 371 -5.95 1.69 -24.35
CA VAL A 371 -5.33 0.40 -24.67
C VAL A 371 -5.03 -0.35 -23.38
N ASN A 372 -5.95 -1.22 -22.96
CA ASN A 372 -5.95 -1.82 -21.61
C ASN A 372 -4.68 -2.62 -21.29
N TYR A 373 -4.12 -3.39 -22.22
CA TYR A 373 -2.87 -4.12 -21.97
C TYR A 373 -1.69 -3.16 -21.73
N MET A 374 -1.67 -1.98 -22.38
CA MET A 374 -0.65 -0.95 -22.12
C MET A 374 -0.84 -0.33 -20.75
N TYR A 375 -2.08 -0.05 -20.34
CA TYR A 375 -2.38 0.35 -18.96
C TYR A 375 -1.90 -0.69 -17.95
N PHE A 376 -2.14 -1.98 -18.18
CA PHE A 376 -1.67 -3.05 -17.29
C PHE A 376 -0.15 -3.08 -17.17
N TRP A 377 0.57 -3.10 -18.29
CA TRP A 377 2.03 -3.19 -18.30
C TRP A 377 2.71 -1.91 -17.81
N LEU A 378 2.27 -0.73 -18.23
CA LEU A 378 2.91 0.53 -17.83
C LEU A 378 2.62 0.85 -16.36
N THR A 379 1.38 0.63 -15.88
CA THR A 379 1.07 0.72 -14.44
C THR A 379 1.93 -0.27 -13.66
N GLY A 380 2.03 -1.51 -14.14
CA GLY A 380 2.74 -2.54 -13.42
C GLY A 380 4.26 -2.35 -13.39
N ILE A 381 4.89 -1.92 -14.48
CA ILE A 381 6.31 -1.60 -14.52
C ILE A 381 6.63 -0.45 -13.56
N LEU A 382 5.86 0.63 -13.56
CA LEU A 382 6.09 1.72 -12.60
C LEU A 382 5.86 1.26 -11.15
N SER A 383 4.82 0.46 -10.91
CA SER A 383 4.51 -0.10 -9.59
C SER A 383 5.65 -0.98 -9.07
N SER A 384 6.37 -1.64 -9.98
CA SER A 384 7.53 -2.47 -9.64
C SER A 384 8.70 -1.70 -9.03
N PHE A 385 8.79 -0.36 -9.19
CA PHE A 385 9.98 0.41 -8.80
C PHE A 385 9.71 1.68 -7.97
N LEU A 386 8.47 2.19 -7.96
CA LEU A 386 8.18 3.52 -7.41
C LEU A 386 7.27 3.52 -6.18
N ASP A 387 6.66 2.37 -5.83
CA ASP A 387 5.50 2.18 -4.95
C ASP A 387 4.17 2.12 -5.72
N ASN A 388 3.29 1.22 -5.28
CA ASN A 388 2.08 0.86 -6.01
C ASN A 388 0.95 1.89 -5.88
N ALA A 389 0.83 2.57 -4.74
CA ALA A 389 -0.27 3.50 -4.46
C ALA A 389 -0.18 4.79 -5.30
N PRO A 390 0.96 5.49 -5.32
CA PRO A 390 1.18 6.64 -6.20
C PRO A 390 1.07 6.26 -7.67
N THR A 391 1.58 5.07 -8.04
CA THR A 391 1.49 4.56 -9.41
C THR A 391 0.04 4.38 -9.85
N TYR A 392 -0.80 3.81 -8.97
CA TYR A 392 -2.23 3.68 -9.23
C TYR A 392 -2.88 5.04 -9.48
N LEU A 393 -2.61 6.04 -8.63
CA LEU A 393 -3.18 7.38 -8.81
C LEU A 393 -2.74 8.03 -10.12
N VAL A 394 -1.48 7.86 -10.52
CA VAL A 394 -0.99 8.35 -11.82
C VAL A 394 -1.87 7.81 -12.94
N PHE A 395 -2.00 6.48 -13.07
CA PHE A 395 -2.75 5.90 -14.19
C PHE A 395 -4.27 6.03 -14.06
N PHE A 396 -4.80 6.08 -12.85
CA PHE A 396 -6.21 6.40 -12.60
C PHE A 396 -6.57 7.78 -13.17
N ASN A 397 -5.70 8.78 -12.95
CA ASN A 397 -5.89 10.12 -13.51
C ASN A 397 -5.54 10.19 -15.01
N THR A 398 -4.55 9.44 -15.49
CA THR A 398 -4.28 9.28 -16.94
C THR A 398 -5.51 8.75 -17.68
N ALA A 399 -6.28 7.86 -17.06
CA ALA A 399 -7.52 7.31 -17.62
C ALA A 399 -8.76 8.20 -17.40
N GLY A 400 -8.58 9.45 -16.98
CA GLY A 400 -9.64 10.45 -16.83
C GLY A 400 -10.01 10.79 -15.39
N GLY A 401 -9.61 9.98 -14.40
CA GLY A 401 -9.77 10.30 -12.98
C GLY A 401 -11.20 10.31 -12.45
N ASP A 402 -12.18 9.89 -13.24
CA ASP A 402 -13.59 9.76 -12.83
C ASP A 402 -13.90 8.30 -12.48
N ALA A 403 -14.16 8.03 -11.21
CA ALA A 403 -14.46 6.68 -10.72
C ALA A 403 -15.74 6.07 -11.33
N GLN A 404 -16.76 6.88 -11.65
CA GLN A 404 -18.01 6.37 -12.21
C GLN A 404 -17.81 5.91 -13.65
N VAL A 405 -17.10 6.70 -14.46
CA VAL A 405 -16.72 6.30 -15.83
C VAL A 405 -15.80 5.08 -15.80
N LEU A 406 -14.82 5.07 -14.89
CA LEU A 406 -13.86 3.98 -14.73
C LEU A 406 -14.49 2.69 -14.21
N MET A 407 -15.60 2.73 -13.46
CA MET A 407 -16.33 1.53 -13.06
C MET A 407 -17.33 1.05 -14.11
N GLY A 408 -17.76 1.94 -15.02
CA GLY A 408 -18.71 1.66 -16.10
C GLY A 408 -18.01 1.43 -17.44
N GLU A 409 -18.04 2.45 -18.30
CA GLU A 409 -17.57 2.39 -19.68
C GLU A 409 -16.09 1.98 -19.78
N LEU A 410 -15.25 2.45 -18.86
CA LEU A 410 -13.82 2.16 -18.81
C LEU A 410 -13.45 1.09 -17.76
N SER A 411 -14.40 0.21 -17.41
CA SER A 411 -14.20 -0.87 -16.41
C SER A 411 -12.99 -1.76 -16.68
N GLN A 412 -12.69 -2.07 -17.94
CA GLN A 412 -11.50 -2.85 -18.30
C GLN A 412 -10.20 -2.07 -18.11
N THR A 413 -10.22 -0.76 -18.32
CA THR A 413 -9.08 0.12 -18.05
C THR A 413 -8.81 0.21 -16.55
N LEU A 414 -9.85 0.38 -15.73
CA LEU A 414 -9.71 0.36 -14.27
C LEU A 414 -9.22 -0.99 -13.77
N LEU A 415 -9.66 -2.10 -14.38
CA LEU A 415 -9.17 -3.44 -14.06
C LEU A 415 -7.68 -3.58 -14.40
N ALA A 416 -7.26 -3.10 -15.57
CA ALA A 416 -5.86 -3.11 -15.99
C ALA A 416 -4.96 -2.30 -15.03
N ILE A 417 -5.40 -1.10 -14.64
CA ILE A 417 -4.69 -0.25 -13.68
C ILE A 417 -4.60 -0.95 -12.31
N SER A 418 -5.74 -1.47 -11.82
CA SER A 418 -5.80 -2.15 -10.51
C SER A 418 -4.92 -3.40 -10.47
N ALA A 419 -5.01 -4.25 -11.51
CA ALA A 419 -4.21 -5.46 -11.64
C ALA A 419 -2.72 -5.14 -11.79
N GLY A 420 -2.37 -4.17 -12.64
CA GLY A 420 -0.99 -3.73 -12.85
C GLY A 420 -0.37 -3.22 -11.56
N ALA A 421 -1.07 -2.30 -10.87
CA ALA A 421 -0.59 -1.72 -9.62
C ALA A 421 -0.40 -2.78 -8.52
N VAL A 422 -1.38 -3.65 -8.29
CA VAL A 422 -1.33 -4.62 -7.18
C VAL A 422 -0.45 -5.84 -7.50
N PHE A 423 -0.56 -6.43 -8.70
CA PHE A 423 0.15 -7.67 -9.00
C PHE A 423 1.64 -7.45 -9.25
N MET A 424 1.99 -6.40 -9.99
CA MET A 424 3.39 -6.15 -10.37
C MET A 424 4.18 -5.41 -9.27
N GLY A 425 3.53 -4.93 -8.21
CA GLY A 425 4.21 -4.50 -6.98
C GLY A 425 5.08 -5.62 -6.39
N ALA A 426 4.78 -6.88 -6.71
CA ALA A 426 5.57 -8.06 -6.32
C ALA A 426 6.90 -8.20 -7.08
N ASN A 427 7.16 -7.44 -8.13
CA ASN A 427 8.32 -7.67 -8.99
C ASN A 427 9.65 -7.36 -8.30
N THR A 428 9.67 -6.41 -7.37
CA THR A 428 10.88 -6.03 -6.63
C THR A 428 10.61 -5.85 -5.13
N TYR A 429 11.67 -5.76 -4.33
CA TYR A 429 11.53 -5.49 -2.90
C TYR A 429 11.00 -4.10 -2.56
N ILE A 430 11.11 -3.14 -3.48
CA ILE A 430 10.66 -1.75 -3.28
C ILE A 430 9.31 -1.47 -3.93
N GLY A 431 8.77 -2.42 -4.71
CA GLY A 431 7.49 -2.21 -5.40
C GLY A 431 6.30 -2.11 -4.45
N ASN A 432 6.41 -2.73 -3.26
CA ASN A 432 5.42 -2.62 -2.19
C ASN A 432 6.11 -2.72 -0.83
N ALA A 433 5.68 -1.92 0.16
CA ALA A 433 6.30 -1.88 1.49
C ALA A 433 6.38 -3.25 2.21
N PRO A 434 5.37 -4.13 2.13
CA PRO A 434 5.43 -5.50 2.68
C PRO A 434 6.57 -6.36 2.14
N ASN A 435 7.02 -6.14 0.90
CA ASN A 435 8.08 -6.95 0.29
C ASN A 435 9.40 -6.74 1.04
N PHE A 436 9.75 -5.47 1.27
CA PHE A 436 10.93 -5.10 2.04
C PHE A 436 10.82 -5.58 3.50
N MET A 437 9.67 -5.42 4.15
CA MET A 437 9.46 -5.90 5.52
C MET A 437 9.66 -7.41 5.63
N VAL A 438 9.06 -8.20 4.72
CA VAL A 438 9.23 -9.66 4.70
C VAL A 438 10.68 -10.05 4.47
N LYS A 439 11.39 -9.37 3.56
CA LYS A 439 12.83 -9.57 3.32
C LYS A 439 13.63 -9.34 4.61
N SER A 440 13.45 -8.20 5.27
CA SER A 440 14.19 -7.85 6.49
C SER A 440 13.92 -8.85 7.64
N ILE A 441 12.67 -9.30 7.79
CA ILE A 441 12.33 -10.32 8.80
C ILE A 441 13.01 -11.65 8.48
N ALA A 442 13.03 -12.06 7.21
CA ALA A 442 13.72 -13.27 6.78
C ALA A 442 15.24 -13.20 7.03
N GLU A 443 15.88 -12.08 6.68
CA GLU A 443 17.31 -11.84 6.91
C GLU A 443 17.66 -11.83 8.40
N SER A 444 16.88 -11.14 9.23
CA SER A 444 17.06 -11.15 10.70
C SER A 444 16.87 -12.54 11.32
N SER A 445 16.12 -13.43 10.64
CA SER A 445 15.93 -14.83 11.03
C SER A 445 17.01 -15.77 10.47
N GLY A 446 18.09 -15.23 9.87
CA GLY A 446 19.21 -15.99 9.34
C GLY A 446 18.96 -16.62 7.97
N ILE A 447 18.06 -16.05 7.16
CA ILE A 447 17.86 -16.45 5.76
C ILE A 447 18.55 -15.45 4.85
N GLU A 448 19.55 -15.91 4.09
CA GLU A 448 20.22 -15.11 3.07
C GLU A 448 19.26 -14.90 1.88
N MET A 449 18.55 -13.77 1.91
CA MET A 449 17.65 -13.39 0.82
C MET A 449 18.45 -12.93 -0.41
N PRO A 450 17.91 -13.13 -1.64
CA PRO A 450 18.55 -12.63 -2.84
C PRO A 450 18.80 -11.12 -2.78
N SER A 451 19.82 -10.66 -3.49
CA SER A 451 19.99 -9.23 -3.75
C SER A 451 18.78 -8.67 -4.51
N PHE A 452 18.67 -7.35 -4.61
CA PHE A 452 17.62 -6.68 -5.38
C PHE A 452 17.44 -7.27 -6.79
N PHE A 453 18.54 -7.35 -7.55
CA PHE A 453 18.52 -7.91 -8.90
C PHE A 453 18.29 -9.43 -8.90
N GLY A 454 18.80 -10.14 -7.88
CA GLY A 454 18.53 -11.56 -7.72
C GLY A 454 17.05 -11.86 -7.54
N TYR A 455 16.36 -11.08 -6.70
CA TYR A 455 14.91 -11.18 -6.52
C TYR A 455 14.14 -10.79 -7.78
N PHE A 456 14.52 -9.69 -8.43
CA PHE A 456 13.89 -9.28 -9.68
C PHE A 456 14.00 -10.36 -10.76
N PHE A 457 15.10 -11.10 -10.80
CA PHE A 457 15.26 -12.24 -11.70
C PHE A 457 14.28 -13.39 -11.40
N TYR A 458 13.96 -13.67 -10.13
CA TYR A 458 12.87 -14.60 -9.78
C TYR A 458 11.54 -14.13 -10.36
N SER A 459 11.23 -12.85 -10.20
CA SER A 459 10.00 -12.23 -10.73
C SER A 459 9.94 -12.31 -12.27
N LEU A 460 11.04 -12.04 -12.97
CA LEU A 460 11.12 -12.15 -14.42
C LEU A 460 10.86 -13.57 -14.93
N ILE A 461 11.36 -14.59 -14.23
CA ILE A 461 11.16 -15.99 -14.65
C ILE A 461 9.75 -16.49 -14.32
N ILE A 462 9.19 -16.09 -13.18
CA ILE A 462 7.95 -16.67 -12.66
C ILE A 462 6.75 -15.79 -12.97
N LEU A 463 6.80 -14.50 -12.63
CA LEU A 463 5.66 -13.59 -12.73
C LEU A 463 5.43 -13.06 -14.14
N PHE A 464 6.47 -12.66 -14.87
CA PHE A 464 6.31 -12.05 -16.20
C PHE A 464 5.63 -12.97 -17.23
N PRO A 465 5.94 -14.28 -17.31
CA PRO A 465 5.19 -15.19 -18.17
C PRO A 465 3.72 -15.28 -17.78
N LEU A 466 3.40 -15.30 -16.48
CA LEU A 466 2.03 -15.30 -16.00
C LEU A 466 1.33 -13.97 -16.31
N PHE A 467 2.02 -12.84 -16.22
CA PHE A 467 1.49 -11.53 -16.61
C PHE A 467 1.23 -11.42 -18.11
N ALA A 468 2.05 -12.03 -18.96
CA ALA A 468 1.76 -12.13 -20.39
C ALA A 468 0.47 -12.93 -20.64
N VAL A 469 0.24 -14.01 -19.89
CA VAL A 469 -1.01 -14.77 -19.97
C VAL A 469 -2.19 -13.96 -19.43
N VAL A 470 -2.06 -13.31 -18.28
CA VAL A 470 -3.09 -12.38 -17.76
C VAL A 470 -3.43 -11.31 -18.78
N SER A 471 -2.40 -10.71 -19.39
CA SER A 471 -2.54 -9.69 -20.42
C SER A 471 -3.25 -10.20 -21.67
N ALA A 472 -3.18 -11.49 -22.00
CA ALA A 472 -3.85 -12.06 -23.17
C ALA A 472 -5.27 -12.55 -22.84
N LEU A 473 -5.53 -12.92 -21.59
CA LEU A 473 -6.82 -13.46 -21.15
C LEU A 473 -7.81 -12.37 -20.72
N PHE A 474 -7.31 -11.24 -20.20
CA PHE A 474 -8.15 -10.22 -19.55
C PHE A 474 -8.07 -8.83 -20.19
N PHE A 475 -7.06 -8.55 -21.04
CA PHE A 475 -6.83 -7.24 -21.66
C PHE A 475 -6.57 -7.39 -23.16
#